data_AF-A0A3N7H9W7-F1
#
_entry.id   AF-A0A3N7H9W7-F1
#
_cell.length_a   1.000
_cell.length_b   1.000
_cell.length_c   1.000
_cell.angle_alpha   90.00
_cell.angle_beta   90.00
_cell.angle_gamma   90.00
#
_symmetry.space_group_name_H-M   'P 1'
#
loop_
_entity.id
_entity.type
_entity.pdbx_description
1 polymer ?
#
loop_
_entity_poly.entity_id
_entity_poly.type
_entity_poly.pdbx_seq_one_letter_code
_entity_poly.pdbx_strand_id
1 'polypeptide(L)'
;VSKLVPENKFSFPKSLYNVKDCVYAVVGNDKEAIVLDYHAGSGTTAHAVLELNKEDGGSRKFILCEQMNYVETVTSKRVQKVIEQNDKGSFVYLELKKYNQTFIEQIEEAKDTERLLRVWEQMKAKSFLNYNVEIKKQDEQMEEFKALSLAEQKQHLCELLDKNQLYVNRSSLYDADFTCTEDEKKITQDFYQI
;
A
#
# COMPACT_ATOMS: atom_id res chain seq x y z
N VAL A 1 -15.30 -5.48 15.20
CA VAL A 1 -15.42 -5.32 13.74
C VAL A 1 -16.77 -5.80 13.24
N SER A 2 -17.19 -7.04 13.54
CA SER A 2 -18.40 -7.65 12.99
C SER A 2 -19.72 -6.89 13.20
N LYS A 3 -19.82 -6.07 14.26
CA LYS A 3 -20.97 -5.16 14.46
C LYS A 3 -21.05 -4.03 13.43
N LEU A 4 -19.91 -3.57 12.91
CA LEU A 4 -19.80 -2.46 11.96
C LEU A 4 -19.70 -2.96 10.52
N VAL A 5 -18.97 -4.07 10.32
CA VAL A 5 -18.78 -4.71 9.02
C VAL A 5 -19.21 -6.17 9.17
N PRO A 6 -20.50 -6.49 8.93
CA PRO A 6 -20.99 -7.87 8.97
C PRO A 6 -20.19 -8.77 7.99
N GLU A 7 -20.07 -10.05 8.32
CA GLU A 7 -19.42 -11.07 7.46
C GLU A 7 -17.95 -10.83 7.09
N ASN A 8 -17.29 -9.86 7.74
CA ASN A 8 -15.86 -9.63 7.56
C ASN A 8 -15.03 -10.87 7.98
N LYS A 9 -13.92 -11.12 7.27
CA LYS A 9 -12.98 -12.22 7.56
C LYS A 9 -11.86 -11.83 8.54
N PHE A 10 -11.97 -10.70 9.23
CA PHE A 10 -10.90 -10.20 10.10
C PHE A 10 -11.01 -10.78 11.51
N SER A 11 -10.07 -11.65 11.87
CA SER A 11 -10.14 -12.49 13.07
C SER A 11 -9.61 -11.85 14.35
N PHE A 12 -8.63 -10.94 14.26
CA PHE A 12 -7.90 -10.46 15.45
C PHE A 12 -7.85 -8.93 15.58
N PRO A 13 -9.00 -8.22 15.62
CA PRO A 13 -8.98 -6.78 15.83
C PRO A 13 -8.47 -6.47 17.23
N LYS A 14 -7.58 -5.48 17.35
CA LYS A 14 -7.20 -4.94 18.66
C LYS A 14 -8.42 -4.35 19.36
N SER A 15 -8.43 -4.40 20.69
CA SER A 15 -9.45 -3.79 21.55
C SER A 15 -9.55 -2.28 21.28
N LEU A 16 -10.77 -1.78 21.04
CA LEU A 16 -10.99 -0.36 20.81
C LEU A 16 -10.56 0.48 22.00
N TYR A 17 -10.99 0.10 23.21
CA TYR A 17 -10.75 0.90 24.41
C TYR A 17 -9.27 0.96 24.77
N ASN A 18 -8.54 -0.15 24.63
CA ASN A 18 -7.10 -0.16 24.88
C ASN A 18 -6.36 0.80 23.93
N VAL A 19 -6.70 0.77 22.63
CA VAL A 19 -6.08 1.68 21.65
C VAL A 19 -6.49 3.14 21.93
N LYS A 20 -7.74 3.39 22.31
CA LYS A 20 -8.23 4.71 22.70
C LYS A 20 -7.47 5.28 23.89
N ASP A 21 -7.26 4.48 24.93
CA ASP A 21 -6.51 4.88 26.12
C ASP A 21 -5.05 5.17 25.78
N CYS A 22 -4.41 4.36 24.93
CA CYS A 22 -3.06 4.61 24.45
C CYS A 22 -2.95 5.94 23.67
N VAL A 23 -3.89 6.21 22.76
CA VAL A 23 -3.91 7.47 22.00
C VAL A 23 -4.13 8.65 22.96
N TYR A 24 -5.12 8.57 23.85
CA TYR A 24 -5.42 9.63 24.81
C TYR A 24 -4.25 9.93 25.75
N ALA A 25 -3.53 8.91 26.23
CA ALA A 25 -2.39 9.09 27.10
C ALA A 25 -1.27 9.94 26.46
N VAL A 26 -1.13 9.88 25.14
CA VAL A 26 -0.08 10.61 24.41
C VAL A 26 -0.59 11.96 23.87
N VAL A 27 -1.79 11.98 23.29
CA VAL A 27 -2.34 13.16 22.57
C VAL A 27 -3.62 13.73 23.19
N GLY A 28 -3.93 13.39 24.45
CA GLY A 28 -5.14 13.86 25.13
C GLY A 28 -5.25 15.38 25.20
N ASN A 29 -4.12 16.07 25.39
CA ASN A 29 -4.06 17.54 25.42
C ASN A 29 -3.87 18.18 24.03
N ASP A 30 -3.45 17.41 23.03
CA ASP A 30 -3.31 17.88 21.65
C ASP A 30 -4.52 17.42 20.82
N LYS A 31 -5.51 18.31 20.76
CA LYS A 31 -6.77 18.05 20.06
C LYS A 31 -6.66 18.11 18.54
N GLU A 32 -5.50 18.49 17.99
CA GLU A 32 -5.25 18.61 16.54
C GLU A 32 -4.19 17.62 16.05
N ALA A 33 -3.74 16.71 16.94
CA ALA A 33 -2.69 15.74 16.66
C ALA A 33 -2.97 14.87 15.43
N ILE A 34 -1.91 14.46 14.75
CA ILE A 34 -1.95 13.45 13.67
C ILE A 34 -1.45 12.13 14.22
N VAL A 35 -2.29 11.10 14.17
CA VAL A 35 -1.96 9.74 14.64
C VAL A 35 -1.67 8.84 13.44
N LEU A 36 -0.43 8.36 13.33
CA LEU A 36 -0.02 7.40 12.31
C LEU A 36 -0.09 5.96 12.83
N ASP A 37 -0.74 5.09 12.08
CA ASP A 37 -0.70 3.64 12.27
C ASP A 37 -0.37 2.95 10.94
N TYR A 38 0.87 2.49 10.82
CA TYR A 38 1.37 1.84 9.62
C TYR A 38 1.14 0.31 9.60
N HIS A 39 0.37 -0.21 10.55
CA HIS A 39 -0.14 -1.59 10.59
C HIS A 39 -1.63 -1.58 10.95
N ALA A 40 -2.41 -0.85 10.15
CA ALA A 40 -3.77 -0.47 10.51
C ALA A 40 -4.69 -1.66 10.82
N GLY A 41 -4.48 -2.80 10.16
CA GLY A 41 -5.29 -4.00 10.32
C GLY A 41 -6.76 -3.66 10.12
N SER A 42 -7.60 -3.96 11.11
CA SER A 42 -9.03 -3.64 11.02
C SER A 42 -9.39 -2.15 11.12
N GLY A 43 -8.44 -1.23 11.27
CA GLY A 43 -8.71 0.21 11.43
C GLY A 43 -9.12 0.60 12.86
N THR A 44 -8.62 -0.10 13.88
CA THR A 44 -8.98 0.20 15.29
C THR A 44 -8.46 1.59 15.72
N THR A 45 -7.28 2.00 15.26
CA THR A 45 -6.69 3.31 15.62
C THR A 45 -7.53 4.48 15.12
N ALA A 46 -7.99 4.45 13.86
CA ALA A 46 -8.89 5.48 13.35
C ALA A 46 -10.22 5.53 14.12
N HIS A 47 -10.79 4.37 14.47
CA HIS A 47 -12.00 4.32 15.30
C HIS A 47 -11.74 4.97 16.68
N ALA A 48 -10.62 4.66 17.34
CA ALA A 48 -10.26 5.28 18.61
C ALA A 48 -10.13 6.82 18.51
N VAL A 49 -9.47 7.32 17.46
CA VAL A 49 -9.33 8.77 17.20
C VAL A 49 -10.68 9.45 17.00
N LEU A 50 -11.57 8.83 16.20
CA LEU A 50 -12.91 9.35 15.96
C LEU A 50 -13.76 9.39 17.23
N GLU A 51 -13.67 8.39 18.10
CA GLU A 51 -14.37 8.40 19.40
C GLU A 51 -13.82 9.50 20.33
N LEU A 52 -12.50 9.70 20.39
CA LEU A 52 -11.94 10.78 21.20
C LEU A 52 -12.41 12.15 20.71
N ASN A 53 -12.37 12.40 19.40
CA ASN A 53 -12.87 13.66 18.82
C ASN A 53 -14.36 13.89 19.09
N LYS A 54 -15.16 12.82 19.17
CA LYS A 54 -16.57 12.89 19.56
C LYS A 54 -16.74 13.20 21.04
N GLU A 55 -15.95 12.57 21.90
CA GLU A 55 -16.02 12.70 23.35
C GLU A 55 -15.56 14.08 23.85
N ASP A 56 -14.46 14.60 23.31
CA ASP A 56 -13.81 15.81 23.82
C ASP A 56 -13.89 17.02 22.87
N GLY A 57 -14.57 16.86 21.74
CA GLY A 57 -14.74 17.91 20.73
C GLY A 57 -13.47 18.24 19.94
N GLY A 58 -12.42 17.43 20.00
CA GLY A 58 -11.19 17.61 19.21
C GLY A 58 -11.36 17.37 17.72
N SER A 59 -10.28 17.61 16.96
CA SER A 59 -10.21 17.38 15.52
C SER A 59 -8.93 16.66 15.08
N ARG A 60 -8.46 15.74 15.93
CA ARG A 60 -7.31 14.86 15.68
C ARG A 60 -7.50 14.12 14.37
N LYS A 61 -6.42 14.00 13.58
CA LYS A 61 -6.39 13.32 12.29
C LYS A 61 -5.71 11.97 12.44
N PHE A 62 -5.92 11.09 11.48
CA PHE A 62 -5.23 9.81 11.42
C PHE A 62 -4.71 9.52 10.02
N ILE A 63 -3.61 8.80 9.95
CA ILE A 63 -3.09 8.19 8.72
C ILE A 63 -2.97 6.70 9.00
N LEU A 64 -3.60 5.89 8.15
CA LEU A 64 -3.55 4.43 8.22
C LEU A 64 -2.78 3.90 7.01
N CYS A 65 -1.81 3.03 7.24
CA CYS A 65 -1.21 2.22 6.17
C CYS A 65 -1.58 0.75 6.38
N GLU A 66 -2.00 0.10 5.31
CA GLU A 66 -2.32 -1.33 5.28
C GLU A 66 -1.91 -1.90 3.93
N GLN A 67 -1.31 -3.09 3.94
CA GLN A 67 -0.79 -3.75 2.75
C GLN A 67 -1.65 -4.94 2.30
N MET A 68 -2.52 -5.44 3.19
CA MET A 68 -3.33 -6.62 2.90
C MET A 68 -4.60 -6.27 2.13
N ASN A 69 -5.03 -7.19 1.26
CA ASN A 69 -6.22 -7.06 0.39
C ASN A 69 -7.55 -6.80 1.14
N TYR A 70 -7.59 -6.96 2.46
CA TYR A 70 -8.78 -6.63 3.26
C TYR A 70 -8.93 -5.14 3.55
N VAL A 71 -7.99 -4.29 3.14
CA VAL A 71 -8.04 -2.83 3.39
C VAL A 71 -9.35 -2.23 2.89
N GLU A 72 -9.77 -2.57 1.68
CA GLU A 72 -11.01 -2.05 1.08
C GLU A 72 -12.27 -2.63 1.71
N THR A 73 -12.23 -3.91 2.10
CA THR A 73 -13.42 -4.66 2.53
C THR A 73 -13.66 -4.59 4.04
N VAL A 74 -12.61 -4.32 4.83
CA VAL A 74 -12.66 -4.29 6.29
C VAL A 74 -12.23 -2.95 6.83
N THR A 75 -11.00 -2.52 6.56
CA THR A 75 -10.38 -1.34 7.19
C THR A 75 -11.14 -0.08 6.82
N SER A 76 -11.24 0.22 5.51
CA SER A 76 -11.96 1.37 4.97
C SER A 76 -13.45 1.32 5.33
N LYS A 77 -14.09 0.14 5.23
CA LYS A 77 -15.52 -0.02 5.59
C LYS A 77 -15.79 0.23 7.06
N ARG A 78 -14.92 -0.24 7.96
CA ARG A 78 -15.06 0.04 9.39
C ARG A 78 -14.95 1.54 9.65
N VAL A 79 -13.95 2.21 9.09
CA VAL A 79 -13.76 3.66 9.27
C VAL A 79 -14.96 4.44 8.75
N GLN A 80 -15.42 4.14 7.53
CA GLN A 80 -16.63 4.73 6.94
C GLN A 80 -17.85 4.55 7.86
N LYS A 81 -18.08 3.34 8.38
CA LYS A 81 -19.22 3.06 9.27
C LYS A 81 -19.16 3.82 10.60
N VAL A 82 -17.96 4.02 11.15
CA VAL A 82 -17.80 4.84 12.38
C VAL A 82 -18.09 6.31 12.09
N ILE A 83 -17.59 6.85 10.97
CA ILE A 83 -17.88 8.23 10.55
C ILE A 83 -19.39 8.42 10.34
N GLU A 84 -20.06 7.49 9.65
CA GLU A 84 -21.51 7.50 9.46
C GLU A 84 -22.26 7.50 10.81
N GLN A 85 -21.84 6.66 11.77
CA GLN A 85 -22.47 6.59 13.10
C GLN A 85 -22.25 7.85 13.95
N ASN A 86 -21.13 8.54 13.73
CA ASN A 86 -20.79 9.76 14.45
C ASN A 86 -21.35 11.01 13.79
N ASP A 87 -21.91 10.91 12.58
CA ASP A 87 -22.40 12.01 11.74
C ASP A 87 -21.37 13.16 11.62
N LYS A 88 -20.09 12.81 11.65
CA LYS A 88 -18.97 13.75 11.68
C LYS A 88 -17.67 13.10 11.23
N GLY A 89 -16.92 13.81 10.40
CA GLY A 89 -15.61 13.41 9.91
C GLY A 89 -15.60 13.16 8.41
N SER A 90 -14.41 12.89 7.87
CA SER A 90 -14.21 12.50 6.48
C SER A 90 -13.06 11.49 6.39
N PHE A 91 -13.02 10.75 5.29
CA PHE A 91 -12.00 9.73 5.05
C PHE A 91 -11.70 9.68 3.56
N VAL A 92 -10.41 9.65 3.23
CA VAL A 92 -9.90 9.50 1.87
C VAL A 92 -9.05 8.23 1.82
N TYR A 93 -9.25 7.42 0.78
CA TYR A 93 -8.47 6.22 0.51
C TYR A 93 -7.60 6.47 -0.71
N LEU A 94 -6.31 6.10 -0.60
CA LEU A 94 -5.30 6.27 -1.65
C LEU A 94 -4.45 5.01 -1.73
N GLU A 95 -3.93 4.73 -2.92
CA GLU A 95 -2.95 3.67 -3.17
C GLU A 95 -1.68 4.28 -3.76
N LEU A 96 -0.55 3.61 -3.53
CA LEU A 96 0.70 3.98 -4.16
C LEU A 96 0.64 3.61 -5.66
N LYS A 97 1.03 4.54 -6.53
CA LYS A 97 1.11 4.25 -7.96
C LYS A 97 2.21 3.21 -8.21
N LYS A 98 1.80 2.02 -8.66
CA LYS A 98 2.69 0.90 -8.94
C LYS A 98 3.64 1.25 -10.10
N TYR A 99 4.88 0.78 -9.96
CA TYR A 99 5.86 0.74 -11.02
C TYR A 99 6.42 -0.69 -11.13
N ASN A 100 7.58 -1.02 -10.56
CA ASN A 100 8.10 -2.39 -10.59
C ASN A 100 7.17 -3.40 -9.90
N GLN A 101 6.29 -2.95 -9.00
CA GLN A 101 5.26 -3.79 -8.38
C GLN A 101 4.35 -4.47 -9.42
N THR A 102 4.07 -3.82 -10.57
CA THR A 102 3.28 -4.44 -11.64
C THR A 102 3.99 -5.65 -12.25
N PHE A 103 5.32 -5.65 -12.33
CA PHE A 103 6.08 -6.82 -12.79
C PHE A 103 6.08 -7.93 -11.73
N ILE A 104 6.20 -7.60 -10.44
CA ILE A 104 6.10 -8.59 -9.35
C ILE A 104 4.76 -9.34 -9.45
N GLU A 105 3.65 -8.62 -9.61
CA GLU A 105 2.31 -9.22 -9.75
C GLU A 105 2.22 -10.14 -10.98
N GLN A 106 2.74 -9.70 -12.12
CA GLN A 106 2.76 -10.54 -13.33
C GLN A 106 3.63 -11.79 -13.17
N ILE A 107 4.77 -11.69 -12.47
CA ILE A 107 5.66 -12.82 -12.18
C ILE A 107 4.94 -13.81 -11.25
N GLU A 108 4.30 -13.32 -10.19
CA GLU A 108 3.55 -14.14 -9.24
C GLU A 108 2.38 -14.88 -9.90
N GLU A 109 1.64 -14.20 -10.80
CA GLU A 109 0.49 -14.77 -11.52
C GLU A 109 0.88 -15.71 -12.68
N ALA A 110 2.13 -15.65 -13.16
CA ALA A 110 2.59 -16.49 -14.25
C ALA A 110 2.48 -17.99 -13.89
N LYS A 111 1.96 -18.78 -14.83
CA LYS A 111 1.71 -20.22 -14.64
C LYS A 111 2.73 -21.11 -15.32
N ASP A 112 3.58 -20.53 -16.15
CA ASP A 112 4.49 -21.22 -17.04
C ASP A 112 5.69 -20.31 -17.38
N THR A 113 6.76 -20.92 -17.88
CA THR A 113 8.00 -20.23 -18.24
C THR A 113 7.82 -19.29 -19.45
N GLU A 114 6.90 -19.59 -20.38
CA GLU A 114 6.65 -18.73 -21.55
C GLU A 114 6.09 -17.36 -21.14
N ARG A 115 5.21 -17.32 -20.13
CA ARG A 115 4.74 -16.07 -19.52
C ARG A 115 5.87 -15.32 -18.84
N LEU A 116 6.72 -16.00 -18.08
CA LEU A 116 7.86 -15.37 -17.41
C LEU A 116 8.85 -14.75 -18.40
N LEU A 117 9.13 -15.43 -19.51
CA LEU A 117 9.97 -14.87 -20.58
C LEU A 117 9.34 -13.63 -21.21
N ARG A 118 8.02 -13.60 -21.40
CA ARG A 118 7.32 -12.39 -21.85
C ARG A 118 7.43 -11.23 -20.85
N VAL A 119 7.33 -11.51 -19.56
CA VAL A 119 7.53 -10.49 -18.51
C VAL A 119 8.98 -9.99 -18.52
N TRP A 120 9.96 -10.88 -18.69
CA TRP A 120 11.37 -10.51 -18.83
C TRP A 120 11.63 -9.57 -20.01
N GLU A 121 11.06 -9.84 -21.18
CA GLU A 121 11.18 -8.94 -22.34
C GLU A 121 10.57 -7.55 -22.06
N GLN A 122 9.45 -7.50 -21.33
CA GLN A 122 8.86 -6.22 -20.93
C GLN A 122 9.72 -5.48 -19.91
N MET A 123 10.33 -6.20 -18.96
CA MET A 123 11.27 -5.64 -17.99
C MET A 123 12.46 -5.01 -18.72
N LYS A 124 13.09 -5.72 -19.66
CA LYS A 124 14.21 -5.17 -20.45
C LYS A 124 13.86 -3.87 -21.18
N ALA A 125 12.63 -3.74 -21.66
CA ALA A 125 12.19 -2.57 -22.42
C ALA A 125 11.74 -1.38 -21.55
N LYS A 126 11.29 -1.62 -20.31
CA LYS A 126 10.54 -0.63 -19.52
C LYS A 126 10.90 -0.51 -18.04
N SER A 127 11.67 -1.44 -17.47
CA SER A 127 11.97 -1.43 -16.03
C SER A 127 13.35 -0.86 -15.72
N PHE A 128 13.43 -0.12 -14.60
CA PHE A 128 14.70 0.11 -13.92
C PHE A 128 15.10 -1.19 -13.20
N LEU A 129 15.86 -2.01 -13.91
CA LEU A 129 16.60 -3.12 -13.30
C LEU A 129 17.61 -2.57 -12.31
N ASN A 130 17.98 -3.38 -11.32
CA ASN A 130 19.04 -3.01 -10.39
C ASN A 130 20.31 -2.63 -11.19
N TYR A 131 20.98 -1.54 -10.81
CA TYR A 131 22.11 -0.97 -11.54
C TYR A 131 23.27 -1.96 -11.79
N ASN A 132 23.34 -3.04 -11.01
CA ASN A 132 24.31 -4.12 -11.15
C ASN A 132 23.90 -5.23 -12.14
N VAL A 133 22.71 -5.15 -12.76
CA VAL A 133 22.23 -6.18 -13.67
C VAL A 133 22.77 -5.94 -15.07
N GLU A 134 23.68 -6.81 -15.49
CA GLU A 134 24.15 -6.86 -16.87
C GLU A 134 23.18 -7.70 -17.71
N ILE A 135 22.26 -7.03 -18.42
CA ILE A 135 21.22 -7.67 -19.25
C ILE A 135 21.83 -8.70 -20.23
N LYS A 136 22.98 -8.39 -20.82
CA LYS A 136 23.68 -9.30 -21.75
C LYS A 136 24.07 -10.62 -21.11
N LYS A 137 24.57 -10.60 -19.87
CA LYS A 137 24.93 -11.82 -19.13
C LYS A 137 23.70 -12.67 -18.82
N GLN A 138 22.56 -12.03 -18.53
CA GLN A 138 21.32 -12.75 -18.28
C GLN A 138 20.75 -13.41 -19.55
N ASP A 139 20.82 -12.73 -20.69
CA ASP A 139 20.42 -13.32 -21.97
C ASP A 139 21.35 -14.48 -22.39
N GLU A 140 22.65 -14.42 -22.06
CA GLU A 140 23.61 -15.52 -22.27
C GLU A 140 23.32 -16.76 -21.39
N GLN A 141 22.75 -16.55 -20.21
CA GLN A 141 22.40 -17.61 -19.25
C GLN A 141 20.93 -18.08 -19.37
N MET A 142 20.23 -17.71 -20.44
CA MET A 142 18.80 -17.99 -20.62
C MET A 142 18.46 -19.49 -20.61
N GLU A 143 19.36 -20.34 -21.11
CA GLU A 143 19.16 -21.80 -21.07
C GLU A 143 19.27 -22.37 -19.65
N GLU A 144 20.14 -21.79 -18.81
CA GLU A 144 20.22 -22.14 -17.38
C GLU A 144 18.94 -21.69 -16.64
N PHE A 145 18.43 -20.49 -16.96
CA PHE A 145 17.17 -19.99 -16.42
C PHE A 145 15.98 -20.92 -16.75
N LYS A 146 15.88 -21.40 -18.00
CA LYS A 146 14.81 -22.32 -18.41
C LYS A 146 14.89 -23.68 -17.72
N ALA A 147 16.07 -24.10 -17.26
CA ALA A 147 16.28 -25.35 -16.54
C ALA A 147 15.83 -25.29 -15.07
N LEU A 148 15.67 -24.10 -14.50
CA LEU A 148 15.17 -23.89 -13.14
C LEU A 148 13.69 -24.28 -12.99
N SER A 149 13.25 -24.58 -11.77
CA SER A 149 11.83 -24.73 -11.47
C SER A 149 11.08 -23.40 -11.63
N LEU A 150 9.77 -23.45 -11.85
CA LEU A 150 8.97 -22.23 -12.00
C LEU A 150 9.07 -21.29 -10.77
N ALA A 151 9.19 -21.86 -9.56
CA ALA A 151 9.34 -21.08 -8.34
C ALA A 151 10.68 -20.33 -8.31
N GLU A 152 11.77 -21.01 -8.70
CA GLU A 152 13.10 -20.41 -8.81
C GLU A 152 13.17 -19.36 -9.93
N GLN A 153 12.51 -19.61 -11.07
CA GLN A 153 12.40 -18.63 -12.16
C GLN A 153 11.71 -17.35 -11.71
N LYS A 154 10.60 -17.48 -10.96
CA LYS A 154 9.89 -16.33 -10.38
C LYS A 154 10.77 -15.56 -9.41
N GLN A 155 11.38 -16.27 -8.47
CA GLN A 155 12.28 -15.66 -7.49
C GLN A 155 13.41 -14.89 -8.17
N HIS A 156 14.05 -15.51 -9.18
CA HIS A 156 15.14 -14.90 -9.92
C HIS A 156 14.72 -13.60 -10.60
N LEU A 157 13.59 -13.57 -11.31
CA LEU A 157 13.10 -12.35 -11.95
C LEU A 157 12.75 -11.25 -10.93
N CYS A 158 12.18 -11.62 -9.79
CA CYS A 158 11.91 -10.67 -8.70
C CYS A 158 13.19 -10.07 -8.10
N GLU A 159 14.31 -10.79 -8.09
CA GLU A 159 15.61 -10.32 -7.59
C GLU A 159 16.28 -9.32 -8.53
N LEU A 160 15.97 -9.36 -9.84
CA LEU A 160 16.52 -8.43 -10.83
C LEU A 160 15.90 -7.03 -10.74
N LEU A 161 14.71 -6.90 -10.17
CA LEU A 161 14.01 -5.63 -10.01
C LEU A 161 14.61 -4.79 -8.88
N ASP A 162 14.76 -3.47 -9.09
CA ASP A 162 15.07 -2.56 -8.01
C ASP A 162 13.84 -2.39 -7.10
N LYS A 163 13.96 -2.89 -5.87
CA LYS A 163 12.91 -2.85 -4.84
C LYS A 163 12.64 -1.43 -4.33
N ASN A 164 13.58 -0.50 -4.50
CA ASN A 164 13.36 0.92 -4.19
C ASN A 164 12.50 1.64 -5.24
N GLN A 165 12.22 0.98 -6.36
CA GLN A 165 11.39 1.48 -7.46
C GLN A 165 10.13 0.62 -7.65
N LEU A 166 9.64 -0.05 -6.59
CA LEU A 166 8.35 -0.78 -6.68
C LEU A 166 7.18 0.15 -6.99
N TYR A 167 7.25 1.38 -6.51
CA TYR A 167 6.24 2.42 -6.70
C TYR A 167 6.90 3.69 -7.23
N VAL A 168 6.11 4.53 -7.90
CA VAL A 168 6.60 5.78 -8.47
C VAL A 168 7.06 6.73 -7.37
N ASN A 169 8.33 7.12 -7.44
CA ASN A 169 8.90 8.09 -6.51
C ASN A 169 8.37 9.51 -6.78
N ARG A 170 8.17 10.31 -5.73
CA ARG A 170 7.68 11.69 -5.85
C ARG A 170 8.56 12.56 -6.76
N SER A 171 9.88 12.34 -6.75
CA SER A 171 10.82 13.05 -7.63
C SER A 171 10.58 12.80 -9.11
N SER A 172 9.95 11.67 -9.45
CA SER A 172 9.67 11.22 -10.82
C SER A 172 8.23 11.53 -11.26
N LEU A 173 7.49 12.34 -10.49
CA LEU A 173 6.07 12.63 -10.72
C LEU A 173 5.77 13.26 -12.10
N TYR A 174 6.74 13.99 -12.66
CA TYR A 174 6.63 14.64 -13.98
C TYR A 174 7.51 13.97 -15.04
N ASP A 175 8.15 12.86 -14.69
CA ASP A 175 8.96 12.11 -15.65
C ASP A 175 8.02 11.39 -16.64
N ALA A 176 8.37 11.49 -17.92
CA ALA A 176 7.58 10.97 -19.03
C ALA A 176 7.42 9.44 -18.95
N ASP A 177 8.35 8.75 -18.29
CA ASP A 177 8.38 7.29 -18.21
C ASP A 177 7.28 6.72 -17.29
N PHE A 178 6.72 7.50 -16.35
CA PHE A 178 5.78 6.99 -15.34
C PHE A 178 4.30 7.31 -15.60
N THR A 179 3.99 8.06 -16.65
CA THR A 179 2.62 8.38 -17.10
C THR A 179 1.66 8.73 -15.94
N CYS A 180 2.03 9.66 -15.08
CA CYS A 180 1.16 10.15 -14.02
C CYS A 180 0.05 11.05 -14.58
N THR A 181 -1.20 10.83 -14.17
CA THR A 181 -2.34 11.67 -14.57
C THR A 181 -2.29 13.03 -13.86
N GLU A 182 -3.01 14.02 -14.38
CA GLU A 182 -3.07 15.35 -13.73
C GLU A 182 -3.72 15.27 -12.33
N ASP A 183 -4.70 14.38 -12.13
CA ASP A 183 -5.30 14.16 -10.82
C ASP A 183 -4.30 13.52 -9.83
N GLU A 184 -3.50 12.54 -10.28
CA GLU A 184 -2.44 11.92 -9.47
C GLU A 184 -1.35 12.93 -9.08
N LYS A 185 -0.99 13.83 -10.00
CA LYS A 185 -0.05 14.93 -9.73
C LYS A 185 -0.64 15.89 -8.70
N LYS A 186 -1.86 16.36 -8.94
CA LYS A 186 -2.54 17.31 -8.07
C LYS A 186 -2.72 16.77 -6.66
N ILE A 187 -3.20 15.53 -6.50
CA ILE A 187 -3.41 14.95 -5.17
C ILE A 187 -2.10 14.76 -4.40
N THR A 188 -1.01 14.43 -5.11
CA THR A 188 0.32 14.33 -4.51
C THR A 188 0.83 15.69 -4.05
N GLN A 189 0.66 16.73 -4.87
CA GLN A 189 1.00 18.11 -4.50
C GLN A 189 0.19 18.59 -3.30
N ASP A 190 -1.13 18.37 -3.33
CA ASP A 190 -2.04 18.71 -2.24
C ASP A 190 -1.66 17.96 -0.94
N PHE A 191 -1.26 16.68 -1.01
CA PHE A 191 -0.85 15.91 0.16
C PHE A 191 0.43 16.47 0.80
N TYR A 192 1.43 16.80 -0.01
CA TYR A 192 2.71 17.33 0.47
C TYR A 192 2.72 18.85 0.70
N GLN A 193 1.65 19.55 0.29
CA GLN A 193 1.51 21.01 0.37
C GLN A 193 2.65 21.73 -0.39
N ILE A 194 2.90 21.32 -1.63
CA ILE A 194 3.97 21.84 -2.51
C ILE A 194 3.46 22.37 -3.85
#